data_AF-A0A9J6A023-F1
#
_entry.id   AF-A0A9J6A023-F1
#
_cell.length_a   1.000
_cell.length_b   1.000
_cell.length_c   1.000
_cell.angle_alpha   90.00
_cell.angle_beta   90.00
_cell.angle_gamma   90.00
#
_symmetry.space_group_name_H-M   'P 1'
#
loop_
_entity.id
_entity.type
_entity.pdbx_description
1 polymer ?
#
loop_
_entity_poly.entity_id
_entity_poly.type
_entity_poly.pdbx_seq_one_letter_code
_entity_poly.pdbx_strand_id
1 'polypeptide(L)'
;MRGNIKGFDMAREETKSLEEDQLKYLRVILVLFEGVSRLHINRRKSFMHPINEVNNMYLLASILGEASILPTTYLGMPLGTKSKSLEIWNGVVEKCEKKLARWETHYLSRGGRLTLISSILDALLTYMLSLFPILARITKRLDNIRKKFL
;
A
#
# COMPACT_ATOMS: atom_id res chain seq x y z
N MET A 1 -6.66 38.70 -32.44
CA MET A 1 -7.40 38.25 -31.24
C MET A 1 -8.18 36.98 -31.57
N ARG A 2 -8.17 35.99 -30.66
CA ARG A 2 -9.12 34.86 -30.55
C ARG A 2 -9.15 33.84 -31.71
N GLY A 3 -8.16 32.95 -31.74
CA GLY A 3 -8.28 31.63 -32.36
C GLY A 3 -7.70 30.58 -31.40
N ASN A 4 -8.32 29.40 -31.32
CA ASN A 4 -7.86 28.21 -30.57
C ASN A 4 -8.15 28.02 -29.07
N ILE A 5 -9.23 28.57 -28.52
CA ILE A 5 -9.67 28.18 -27.16
C ILE A 5 -10.71 27.04 -27.21
N LYS A 6 -11.64 27.06 -28.18
CA LYS A 6 -12.74 26.08 -28.28
C LYS A 6 -12.29 24.64 -28.62
N GLY A 7 -11.23 24.45 -29.41
CA GLY A 7 -10.75 23.12 -29.79
C GLY A 7 -10.02 22.39 -28.65
N PHE A 8 -9.38 23.14 -27.76
CA PHE A 8 -8.66 22.57 -26.61
C PHE A 8 -9.62 22.15 -25.49
N ASP A 9 -10.68 22.94 -25.26
CA ASP A 9 -11.73 22.60 -24.29
C ASP A 9 -12.57 21.39 -24.73
N MET A 10 -12.85 21.25 -26.03
CA MET A 10 -13.62 20.12 -26.59
C MET A 10 -12.86 18.79 -26.48
N ALA A 11 -11.56 18.78 -26.77
CA ALA A 11 -10.71 17.59 -26.58
C ALA A 11 -10.61 17.20 -25.10
N ARG A 12 -10.63 18.18 -24.18
CA ARG A 12 -10.61 17.93 -22.73
C ARG A 12 -11.94 17.36 -22.22
N GLU A 13 -13.07 17.73 -22.80
CA GLU A 13 -14.37 17.13 -22.50
C GLU A 13 -14.51 15.71 -23.05
N GLU A 14 -14.01 15.42 -24.25
CA GLU A 14 -13.98 14.06 -24.80
C GLU A 14 -13.07 13.11 -23.99
N THR A 15 -11.94 13.60 -23.47
CA THR A 15 -11.09 12.77 -22.60
C THR A 15 -11.76 12.44 -21.27
N LYS A 16 -12.59 13.34 -20.73
CA LYS A 16 -13.32 13.10 -19.47
C LYS A 16 -14.41 12.04 -19.63
N SER A 17 -15.17 12.09 -20.74
CA SER A 17 -16.22 11.09 -20.99
C SER A 17 -15.64 9.70 -21.21
N LEU A 18 -14.47 9.60 -21.86
CA LEU A 18 -13.79 8.32 -22.09
C LEU A 18 -13.36 7.64 -20.78
N GLU A 19 -12.81 8.39 -19.82
CA GLU A 19 -12.40 7.85 -18.51
C GLU A 19 -13.59 7.33 -17.70
N GLU A 20 -14.71 8.06 -17.70
CA GLU A 20 -15.93 7.61 -17.05
C GLU A 20 -16.47 6.31 -17.64
N ASP A 21 -16.46 6.19 -18.96
CA ASP A 21 -16.96 5.00 -19.65
C ASP A 21 -16.07 3.78 -19.38
N GLN A 22 -14.74 3.95 -19.34
CA GLN A 22 -13.81 2.89 -18.93
C GLN A 22 -14.11 2.37 -17.51
N LEU A 23 -14.39 3.25 -16.56
CA LEU A 23 -14.75 2.86 -15.20
C LEU A 23 -16.12 2.16 -15.14
N LYS A 24 -17.08 2.54 -15.99
CA LYS A 24 -18.37 1.85 -16.12
C LYS A 24 -18.17 0.43 -16.66
N TYR A 25 -17.32 0.25 -17.68
CA TYR A 25 -16.99 -1.09 -18.19
C TYR A 25 -16.36 -1.96 -17.10
N LEU A 26 -15.42 -1.42 -16.32
CA LEU A 26 -14.83 -2.13 -15.18
C LEU A 26 -15.88 -2.50 -14.13
N ARG A 27 -16.82 -1.61 -13.81
CA ARG A 27 -17.95 -1.92 -12.91
C ARG A 27 -18.77 -3.10 -13.44
N VAL A 28 -19.07 -3.15 -14.74
CA VAL A 28 -19.81 -4.27 -15.34
C VAL A 28 -19.03 -5.57 -15.19
N ILE A 29 -17.73 -5.57 -15.49
CA ILE A 29 -16.87 -6.75 -15.30
C ILE A 29 -16.89 -7.24 -13.85
N LEU A 30 -16.79 -6.32 -12.89
CA LEU A 30 -16.84 -6.64 -11.47
C LEU A 30 -18.18 -7.26 -11.05
N VAL A 31 -19.31 -6.74 -11.55
CA VAL A 31 -20.64 -7.33 -11.30
C VAL A 31 -20.78 -8.72 -11.93
N LEU A 32 -20.26 -8.92 -13.14
CA LEU A 32 -20.23 -10.25 -13.77
C LEU A 32 -19.38 -11.22 -12.95
N PHE A 33 -18.23 -10.78 -12.46
CA PHE A 33 -17.39 -11.57 -11.56
C PHE A 33 -18.13 -11.95 -10.28
N GLU A 34 -18.87 -11.04 -9.65
CA GLU A 34 -19.68 -11.36 -8.47
C GLU A 34 -20.72 -12.45 -8.78
N GLY A 35 -21.41 -12.34 -9.91
CA GLY A 35 -22.41 -13.32 -10.34
C GLY A 35 -21.83 -14.73 -10.58
N VAL A 36 -20.65 -14.81 -11.19
CA VAL A 36 -19.98 -16.09 -11.51
C VAL A 36 -19.30 -16.70 -10.29
N SER A 37 -18.57 -15.89 -9.52
CA SER A 37 -17.80 -16.35 -8.35
C SER A 37 -18.65 -16.54 -7.09
N ARG A 38 -19.86 -15.97 -7.06
CA ARG A 38 -20.71 -15.84 -5.87
C ARG A 38 -20.03 -15.08 -4.71
N LEU A 39 -19.02 -14.28 -5.02
CA LEU A 39 -18.40 -13.35 -4.09
C LEU A 39 -19.07 -11.98 -4.22
N HIS A 40 -18.97 -11.18 -3.16
CA HIS A 40 -19.44 -9.80 -3.17
C HIS A 40 -18.30 -8.83 -2.88
N ILE A 41 -18.16 -7.81 -3.72
CA ILE A 41 -17.15 -6.79 -3.62
C ILE A 41 -17.57 -5.79 -2.55
N ASN A 42 -16.73 -5.67 -1.53
CA ASN A 42 -16.98 -4.74 -0.44
C ASN A 42 -16.61 -3.31 -0.84
N ARG A 43 -17.60 -2.57 -1.35
CA ARG A 43 -17.42 -1.17 -1.78
C ARG A 43 -16.96 -0.23 -0.67
N ARG A 44 -17.26 -0.53 0.60
CA ARG A 44 -16.78 0.26 1.76
C ARG A 44 -15.29 0.09 2.03
N LYS A 45 -14.66 -0.94 1.45
CA LYS A 45 -13.22 -1.19 1.52
C LYS A 45 -12.53 -0.92 0.17
N SER A 46 -13.27 -0.48 -0.84
CA SER A 46 -12.77 -0.17 -2.17
C SER A 46 -12.51 1.31 -2.28
N PHE A 47 -11.23 1.69 -2.40
CA PHE A 47 -10.81 3.08 -2.47
C PHE A 47 -10.06 3.36 -3.77
N MET A 48 -10.35 4.49 -4.39
CA MET A 48 -9.63 5.02 -5.54
C MET A 48 -8.66 6.10 -5.07
N HIS A 49 -7.37 5.93 -5.39
CA HIS A 49 -6.32 6.86 -5.00
C HIS A 49 -5.75 7.54 -6.26
N PRO A 50 -5.84 8.88 -6.40
CA PRO A 50 -5.26 9.58 -7.53
C PRO A 50 -3.74 9.49 -7.51
N ILE A 51 -3.15 9.23 -8.68
CA ILE A 51 -1.73 9.43 -8.91
C ILE A 51 -1.59 10.81 -9.56
N ASN A 52 -1.03 11.78 -8.82
CA ASN A 52 -0.98 13.20 -9.18
C ASN A 52 -2.34 13.90 -9.15
N GLU A 53 -2.45 15.06 -9.81
CA GLU A 53 -3.70 15.83 -9.88
C GLU A 53 -4.66 15.23 -10.91
N VAL A 54 -5.78 14.71 -10.41
CA VAL A 54 -6.88 14.21 -11.22
C VAL A 54 -8.11 15.05 -10.95
N ASN A 55 -8.65 15.68 -11.99
CA ASN A 55 -9.89 16.45 -11.88
C ASN A 55 -11.07 15.49 -11.67
N ASN A 56 -12.09 15.92 -10.92
CA ASN A 56 -13.34 15.15 -10.71
C ASN A 56 -13.17 13.76 -10.07
N MET A 57 -12.12 13.53 -9.28
CA MET A 57 -11.87 12.24 -8.62
C MET A 57 -13.07 11.72 -7.82
N TYR A 58 -13.83 12.58 -7.14
CA TYR A 58 -15.04 12.16 -6.40
C TYR A 58 -16.11 11.56 -7.31
N LEU A 59 -16.29 12.11 -8.51
CA LEU A 59 -17.27 11.62 -9.48
C LEU A 59 -16.81 10.27 -10.06
N LEU A 60 -15.54 10.16 -10.43
CA LEU A 60 -14.95 8.91 -10.91
C LEU A 60 -14.98 7.81 -9.84
N ALA A 61 -14.62 8.14 -8.60
CA ALA A 61 -14.61 7.21 -7.49
C ALA A 61 -16.02 6.67 -7.20
N SER A 62 -17.07 7.49 -7.32
CA SER A 62 -18.47 7.05 -7.15
C SER A 62 -18.84 5.85 -8.04
N ILE A 63 -18.12 5.65 -9.15
CA ILE A 63 -18.30 4.51 -10.05
C ILE A 63 -17.74 3.22 -9.44
N LEU A 64 -16.65 3.21 -8.68
CA LEU A 64 -16.07 1.95 -8.18
C LEU A 64 -16.11 1.83 -6.65
N GLY A 65 -15.94 2.92 -5.92
CA GLY A 65 -15.94 2.95 -4.45
C GLY A 65 -15.89 4.37 -3.91
N GLU A 66 -14.91 4.66 -3.05
CA GLU A 66 -14.72 5.97 -2.41
C GLU A 66 -13.38 6.60 -2.79
N ALA A 67 -13.32 7.93 -2.87
CA ALA A 67 -12.07 8.63 -3.12
C ALA A 67 -11.22 8.69 -1.85
N SER A 68 -9.93 8.39 -1.95
CA SER A 68 -8.98 8.52 -0.84
C SER A 68 -7.66 9.11 -1.33
N ILE A 69 -6.87 9.66 -0.41
CA ILE A 69 -5.66 10.40 -0.71
C ILE A 69 -4.45 9.62 -0.18
N LEU A 70 -3.36 9.60 -0.94
CA LEU A 70 -2.09 9.04 -0.48
C LEU A 70 -1.42 9.98 0.54
N PRO A 71 -0.71 9.46 1.55
CA PRO A 71 -0.27 8.07 1.70
C PRO A 71 -1.32 7.16 2.38
N THR A 72 -1.44 5.92 1.90
CA THR A 72 -2.31 4.88 2.47
C THR A 72 -1.51 3.64 2.88
N THR A 73 -2.10 2.69 3.61
CA THR A 73 -1.43 1.42 3.93
C THR A 73 -2.03 0.26 3.12
N TYR A 74 -1.20 -0.43 2.35
CA TYR A 74 -1.57 -1.63 1.61
C TYR A 74 -0.66 -2.79 2.00
N LEU A 75 -1.25 -3.94 2.36
CA LEU A 75 -0.53 -5.13 2.83
C LEU A 75 0.51 -4.84 3.94
N GLY A 76 0.18 -3.88 4.83
CA GLY A 76 1.04 -3.48 5.94
C GLY A 76 2.22 -2.56 5.56
N MET A 77 2.26 -2.08 4.31
CA MET A 77 3.24 -1.15 3.76
C MET A 77 2.59 0.21 3.44
N PRO A 78 3.26 1.33 3.74
CA PRO A 78 2.80 2.63 3.31
C PRO A 78 3.00 2.80 1.78
N LEU A 79 1.93 3.12 1.07
CA LEU A 79 1.91 3.52 -0.33
C LEU A 79 1.92 5.05 -0.44
N GLY A 80 2.61 5.57 -1.45
CA GLY A 80 2.66 7.01 -1.73
C GLY A 80 3.55 7.82 -0.77
N THR A 81 4.22 7.18 0.18
CA THR A 81 5.28 7.81 0.98
C THR A 81 6.59 7.87 0.20
N LYS A 82 7.46 8.81 0.56
CA LYS A 82 8.81 8.89 -0.03
C LYS A 82 9.57 7.61 0.27
N SER A 83 9.98 6.87 -0.77
CA SER A 83 10.68 5.57 -0.71
C SER A 83 11.91 5.54 0.22
N LYS A 84 12.57 6.69 0.43
CA LYS A 84 13.74 6.83 1.31
C LYS A 84 13.41 7.32 2.73
N SER A 85 12.14 7.40 3.12
CA SER A 85 11.79 7.93 4.43
C SER A 85 12.13 6.92 5.53
N LEU A 86 12.76 7.44 6.59
CA LEU A 86 13.10 6.66 7.79
C LEU A 86 11.83 6.13 8.48
N GLU A 87 10.70 6.82 8.28
CA GLU A 87 9.38 6.48 8.82
C GLU A 87 8.90 5.09 8.40
N ILE A 88 9.11 4.70 7.13
CA ILE A 88 8.74 3.37 6.63
C ILE A 88 9.43 2.29 7.46
N TRP A 89 10.74 2.47 7.67
CA TRP A 89 11.56 1.53 8.42
C TRP A 89 11.32 1.59 9.93
N ASN A 90 10.92 2.74 10.49
CA ASN A 90 10.53 2.84 11.90
C ASN A 90 9.36 1.92 12.21
N GLY A 91 8.31 1.93 11.39
CA GLY A 91 7.16 1.03 11.58
C GLY A 91 7.54 -0.45 11.50
N VAL A 92 8.52 -0.80 10.67
CA VAL A 92 9.07 -2.17 10.57
C VAL A 92 9.84 -2.54 11.83
N VAL A 93 10.71 -1.66 12.30
CA VAL A 93 11.51 -1.86 13.50
C VAL A 93 10.60 -2.03 14.72
N GLU A 94 9.59 -1.19 14.89
CA GLU A 94 8.62 -1.32 15.99
C GLU A 94 7.84 -2.63 15.95
N LYS A 95 7.46 -3.11 14.75
CA LYS A 95 6.82 -4.43 14.59
C LYS A 95 7.75 -5.55 15.01
N CYS A 96 9.04 -5.47 14.67
CA CYS A 96 10.05 -6.44 15.10
C CYS A 96 10.23 -6.41 16.62
N GLU A 97 10.38 -5.23 17.22
CA GLU A 97 10.51 -5.05 18.67
C GLU A 97 9.30 -5.62 19.43
N LYS A 98 8.08 -5.32 18.97
CA LYS A 98 6.84 -5.86 19.57
C LYS A 98 6.77 -7.38 19.51
N LYS A 99 7.19 -7.99 18.38
CA LYS A 99 7.24 -9.45 18.24
C LYS A 99 8.28 -10.07 19.19
N LEU A 100 9.47 -9.48 19.25
CA LEU A 100 10.54 -9.95 20.12
C LEU A 100 10.19 -9.81 21.60
N ALA A 101 9.65 -8.67 22.02
CA ALA A 101 9.20 -8.46 23.40
C ALA A 101 8.14 -9.49 23.80
N ARG A 102 7.24 -9.86 22.86
CA ARG A 102 6.26 -10.93 23.07
C ARG A 102 6.91 -12.31 23.15
N TRP A 103 8.02 -12.56 22.44
CA TRP A 103 8.72 -13.85 22.53
C TRP A 103 9.66 -13.95 23.71
N GLU A 104 10.16 -12.83 24.19
CA GLU A 104 11.06 -12.74 25.35
C GLU A 104 10.35 -13.19 26.64
N THR A 105 9.03 -13.06 26.72
CA THR A 105 8.22 -13.61 27.82
C THR A 105 8.10 -15.14 27.79
N HIS A 106 8.47 -15.79 26.69
CA HIS A 106 8.51 -17.25 26.60
C HIS A 106 9.91 -17.75 26.97
N TYR A 107 9.98 -18.77 27.84
CA TYR A 107 11.23 -19.47 28.18
C TYR A 107 11.70 -20.32 26.99
N LEU A 108 12.35 -19.69 26.04
CA LEU A 108 12.88 -20.30 24.82
C LEU A 108 14.37 -20.61 24.96
N SER A 109 14.77 -21.78 24.49
CA SER A 109 16.19 -22.12 24.33
C SER A 109 16.84 -21.20 23.29
N ARG A 110 18.17 -21.04 23.37
CA ARG A 110 18.94 -20.24 22.40
C ARG A 110 18.69 -20.67 20.95
N GLY A 111 18.58 -21.98 20.71
CA GLY A 111 18.22 -22.54 19.41
C GLY A 111 16.80 -22.15 18.97
N GLY A 112 15.82 -22.22 19.87
CA GLY A 112 14.45 -21.77 19.58
C GLY A 112 14.36 -20.28 19.25
N ARG A 113 15.13 -19.44 19.95
CA ARG A 113 15.22 -18.00 19.67
C ARG A 113 15.81 -17.72 18.29
N LEU A 114 16.88 -18.41 17.90
CA LEU A 114 17.47 -18.32 16.56
C LEU A 114 16.45 -18.72 15.49
N THR A 115 15.77 -19.85 15.66
CA THR A 115 14.76 -20.32 14.71
C THR A 115 13.62 -19.31 14.54
N LEU A 116 13.16 -18.68 15.62
CA LEU A 116 12.12 -17.64 15.55
C LEU A 116 12.58 -16.38 14.82
N ILE A 117 13.81 -15.92 15.08
CA ILE A 117 14.39 -14.80 14.32
C ILE A 117 14.42 -15.15 12.83
N SER A 118 14.99 -16.30 12.48
CA SER A 118 15.18 -16.68 11.07
C SER A 118 13.88 -17.00 10.33
N SER A 119 12.87 -17.54 11.01
CA SER A 119 11.60 -17.87 10.35
C SER A 119 10.67 -16.67 10.20
N ILE A 120 10.64 -15.75 11.17
CA ILE A 120 9.63 -14.69 11.22
C ILE A 120 10.22 -13.30 10.97
N LEU A 121 11.31 -12.92 11.65
CA LEU A 121 11.89 -11.58 11.46
C LEU A 121 12.56 -11.48 10.10
N ASP A 122 13.31 -12.49 9.69
CA ASP A 122 14.02 -12.47 8.41
C ASP A 122 13.04 -12.51 7.24
N ALA A 123 11.92 -13.22 7.36
CA ALA A 123 10.85 -13.19 6.35
C ALA A 123 10.24 -11.78 6.22
N LEU A 124 9.95 -11.12 7.34
CA LEU A 124 9.39 -9.76 7.35
C LEU A 124 10.38 -8.73 6.78
N LEU A 125 11.66 -8.87 7.11
CA LEU A 125 12.71 -8.00 6.60
C LEU A 125 12.97 -8.23 5.12
N THR A 126 13.00 -9.49 4.67
CA THR A 126 13.12 -9.85 3.25
C THR A 126 12.01 -9.22 2.42
N TYR A 127 10.77 -9.26 2.90
CA TYR A 127 9.64 -8.59 2.23
C TYR A 127 9.89 -7.08 2.06
N MET A 128 10.26 -6.38 3.13
CA MET A 128 10.47 -4.92 3.06
C MET A 128 11.71 -4.54 2.24
N LEU A 129 12.78 -5.35 2.30
CA LEU A 129 14.00 -5.17 1.51
C LEU A 129 13.78 -5.32 0.01
N SER A 130 12.83 -6.16 -0.40
CA SER A 130 12.47 -6.31 -1.81
C SER A 130 11.82 -5.06 -2.41
N LEU A 131 11.27 -4.18 -1.58
CA LEU A 131 10.49 -3.01 -1.98
C LEU A 131 11.25 -1.68 -1.77
N PHE A 132 12.10 -1.62 -0.75
CA PHE A 132 12.81 -0.39 -0.38
C PHE A 132 14.30 -0.64 -0.13
N PRO A 133 15.17 0.31 -0.54
CA PRO A 133 16.57 0.27 -0.16
C PRO A 133 16.71 0.47 1.35
N ILE A 134 17.53 -0.37 1.99
CA ILE A 134 17.80 -0.25 3.43
C ILE A 134 18.80 0.85 3.74
N LEU A 135 18.54 1.61 4.79
CA LEU A 135 19.47 2.62 5.31
C LEU A 135 20.44 1.96 6.30
N ALA A 136 21.71 2.36 6.27
CA ALA A 136 22.74 1.86 7.20
C ALA A 136 22.33 2.04 8.68
N ARG A 137 21.64 3.13 9.02
CA ARG A 137 21.11 3.38 10.36
C ARG A 137 20.09 2.33 10.82
N ILE A 138 19.23 1.87 9.90
CA ILE A 138 18.19 0.88 10.19
C ILE A 138 18.82 -0.50 10.37
N THR A 139 19.80 -0.85 9.55
CA THR A 139 20.57 -2.10 9.67
C THR A 139 21.18 -2.23 11.07
N LYS A 140 21.88 -1.17 11.54
CA LYS A 140 22.45 -1.15 12.89
C LYS A 140 21.39 -1.33 14.00
N ARG A 141 20.21 -0.73 13.85
CA ARG A 141 19.12 -0.88 14.83
C ARG A 141 18.58 -2.32 14.85
N LEU A 142 18.31 -2.90 13.68
CA LEU A 142 17.83 -4.28 13.56
C LEU A 142 18.83 -5.28 14.14
N ASP A 143 20.12 -5.11 13.87
CA ASP A 143 21.17 -5.95 14.43
C ASP A 143 21.23 -5.85 15.95
N ASN A 144 21.10 -4.65 16.51
CA ASN A 144 21.08 -4.44 17.95
C ASN A 144 19.88 -5.14 18.61
N ILE A 145 18.71 -5.04 18.00
CA ILE A 145 17.48 -5.66 18.48
C ILE A 145 17.57 -7.20 18.42
N ARG A 146 18.09 -7.75 17.33
CA ARG A 146 18.35 -9.20 17.20
C ARG A 146 19.34 -9.69 18.26
N LYS A 147 20.44 -8.96 18.47
CA LYS A 147 21.46 -9.28 19.48
C LYS A 147 20.91 -9.26 20.90
N LYS A 148 20.00 -8.33 21.21
CA LYS A 148 19.36 -8.26 22.54
C LYS A 148 18.47 -9.46 22.84
N PHE A 149 17.83 -10.04 21.82
CA PHE A 149 16.94 -11.19 22.00
C PHE A 149 17.69 -12.53 22.13
N LEU A 150 18.84 -12.67 21.48
CA LEU A 150 19.67 -13.88 21.53
C LEU A 150 20.36 -14.08 22.88
#